data_AF-A0A4V5NDN0-F1
#
_entry.id   AF-A0A4V5NDN0-F1
#
_cell.length_a   1.000
_cell.length_b   1.000
_cell.length_c   1.000
_cell.angle_alpha   90.00
_cell.angle_beta   90.00
_cell.angle_gamma   90.00
#
_symmetry.space_group_name_H-M   'P 1'
#
loop_
_entity.id
_entity.type
_entity.pdbx_description
1 polymer ?
#
loop_
_entity_poly.entity_id
_entity_poly.type
_entity_poly.pdbx_seq_one_letter_code
_entity_poly.pdbx_strand_id
1 'polypeptide(L)'
;MVELIVGTIPEKPPIRLLAMLVSSLVFAFGVELLVVDACQLVGVREPVRISSLTHGEPLRPSIYSIIEDVAAVDGSGGTAFREHAAPADAVWAIVALVVAAATTAIVFTVQKDVAYVLGWVIPFAWAGVWAATTAK
;
A
#
# COMPACT_ATOMS: atom_id res chain seq x y z
N MET A 1 0.43 -6.17 -11.52
CA MET A 1 -0.38 -6.13 -12.76
C MET A 1 0.20 -7.07 -13.83
N VAL A 2 1.52 -7.10 -13.99
CA VAL A 2 2.20 -8.03 -14.91
C VAL A 2 1.87 -9.50 -14.59
N GLU A 3 1.70 -9.86 -13.32
CA GLU A 3 1.40 -11.23 -12.88
C GLU A 3 0.06 -11.73 -13.39
N LEU A 4 -0.97 -10.87 -13.45
CA LEU A 4 -2.26 -11.24 -14.03
C LEU A 4 -2.14 -11.42 -15.53
N ILE A 5 -1.55 -10.43 -16.22
CA ILE A 5 -1.43 -10.44 -17.67
C ILE A 5 -0.65 -11.69 -18.11
N VAL A 6 0.52 -11.93 -17.52
CA VAL A 6 1.36 -13.08 -17.87
C VAL A 6 0.73 -14.39 -17.39
N GLY A 7 0.15 -14.40 -16.19
CA GLY A 7 -0.44 -15.60 -15.60
C GLY A 7 -1.69 -16.10 -16.31
N THR A 8 -2.41 -15.26 -17.06
CA THR A 8 -3.61 -15.67 -17.80
C THR A 8 -3.35 -16.05 -19.26
N ILE A 9 -2.11 -15.90 -19.76
CA ILE A 9 -1.76 -16.31 -21.15
C ILE A 9 -1.80 -17.84 -21.35
N PRO A 10 -1.24 -18.68 -20.45
CA PRO A 10 -1.20 -20.12 -20.68
C PRO A 10 -2.59 -20.77 -20.60
N GLU A 11 -2.82 -21.83 -21.39
CA GLU A 11 -4.05 -22.64 -21.32
C GLU A 11 -4.32 -23.22 -19.92
N LYS A 12 -3.25 -23.45 -19.15
CA LYS A 12 -3.31 -23.89 -17.75
C LYS A 12 -2.65 -22.82 -16.88
N PRO A 13 -3.43 -21.85 -16.36
CA PRO A 13 -2.88 -20.73 -15.61
C PRO A 13 -2.13 -21.17 -14.34
N PRO A 14 -0.92 -20.64 -14.08
CA PRO A 14 -0.24 -20.87 -12.81
C PRO A 14 -0.97 -20.17 -11.65
N ILE A 15 -1.84 -20.90 -10.96
CA ILE A 15 -2.70 -20.37 -9.88
C ILE A 15 -1.92 -19.63 -8.78
N ARG A 16 -0.74 -20.13 -8.39
CA ARG A 16 0.09 -19.46 -7.38
C ARG A 16 0.61 -18.10 -7.85
N LEU A 17 0.90 -17.93 -9.14
CA LEU A 17 1.29 -16.63 -9.69
C LEU A 17 0.10 -15.65 -9.64
N LEU A 18 -1.10 -16.13 -9.99
CA LEU A 18 -2.32 -15.32 -9.92
C LEU A 18 -2.73 -14.96 -8.49
N ALA A 19 -2.36 -15.78 -7.50
CA ALA A 19 -2.59 -15.52 -6.08
C ALA A 19 -1.64 -14.45 -5.51
N MET A 20 -0.50 -14.20 -6.15
CA MET A 20 0.54 -13.30 -5.64
C MET A 20 0.25 -11.81 -5.91
N LEU A 21 -0.63 -11.50 -6.87
CA LEU A 21 -0.84 -10.13 -7.37
C LEU A 21 -1.00 -9.09 -6.26
N VAL A 22 -1.87 -9.36 -5.28
CA VAL A 22 -2.19 -8.36 -4.27
C VAL A 22 -1.04 -8.24 -3.27
N SER A 23 -0.38 -9.35 -2.93
CA SER A 23 0.81 -9.33 -2.05
C SER A 23 2.00 -8.61 -2.68
N SER A 24 2.26 -8.78 -3.98
CA SER A 24 3.36 -8.06 -4.67
C SER A 24 3.06 -6.57 -4.81
N LEU A 25 1.80 -6.19 -5.02
CA LEU A 25 1.37 -4.79 -5.02
C LEU A 25 1.59 -4.14 -3.64
N VAL A 26 1.13 -4.80 -2.57
CA VAL A 26 1.33 -4.29 -1.20
C VAL A 26 2.81 -4.24 -0.84
N PHE A 27 3.62 -5.20 -1.29
CA PHE A 27 5.07 -5.15 -1.12
C PHE A 27 5.69 -3.93 -1.80
N ALA A 28 5.33 -3.66 -3.06
CA ALA A 28 5.84 -2.51 -3.81
C ALA A 28 5.51 -1.18 -3.11
N PHE A 29 4.25 -0.99 -2.72
CA PHE A 29 3.85 0.19 -1.94
C PHE A 29 4.56 0.25 -0.58
N GLY A 30 4.67 -0.86 0.13
CA GLY A 30 5.36 -0.91 1.43
C GLY A 30 6.83 -0.48 1.32
N VAL A 31 7.53 -0.88 0.26
CA VAL A 31 8.91 -0.44 -0.01
C VAL A 31 8.95 1.04 -0.34
N GLU A 32 8.05 1.55 -1.19
CA GLU A 32 7.99 2.97 -1.54
C GLU A 32 7.76 3.84 -0.30
N LEU A 33 6.79 3.47 0.54
CA LEU A 33 6.51 4.13 1.81
C LEU A 33 7.74 4.13 2.72
N LEU A 34 8.41 2.97 2.85
CA LEU A 34 9.61 2.84 3.68
C LEU A 34 10.76 3.74 3.18
N VAL A 35 10.95 3.84 1.86
CA VAL A 35 11.98 4.70 1.27
C VAL A 35 11.69 6.16 1.57
N VAL A 36 10.44 6.61 1.41
CA VAL A 36 10.04 7.99 1.70
C VAL A 36 10.16 8.30 3.20
N ASP A 37 9.74 7.38 4.07
CA ASP A 37 9.90 7.53 5.53
C ASP A 37 11.38 7.55 5.93
N ALA A 38 12.23 6.75 5.29
CA ALA A 38 13.67 6.79 5.52
C ALA A 38 14.27 8.14 5.09
N CYS A 39 13.86 8.67 3.93
CA CYS A 39 14.23 10.02 3.46
C CYS A 39 13.78 11.10 4.45
N GLN A 40 12.57 10.98 4.99
CA GLN A 40 12.06 11.88 6.03
C GLN A 40 12.95 11.84 7.29
N LEU A 41 13.33 10.64 7.76
CA LEU A 41 14.17 10.47 8.95
C LEU A 41 15.57 11.10 8.79
N VAL A 42 16.12 11.11 7.57
CA VAL A 42 17.41 11.77 7.28
C VAL A 42 17.26 13.25 6.93
N GLY A 43 16.05 13.82 7.03
CA GLY A 43 15.80 15.25 6.84
C GLY A 43 15.82 15.71 5.38
N VAL A 44 15.57 14.80 4.43
CA VAL A 44 15.39 15.18 3.02
C VAL A 44 14.16 16.09 2.90
N ARG A 45 14.30 17.15 2.10
CA ARG A 45 13.21 18.05 1.75
C ARG A 45 12.53 17.56 0.49
N GLU A 46 11.24 17.86 0.38
CA GLU A 46 10.41 17.48 -0.76
C GLU A 46 11.02 17.99 -2.09
N PRO A 47 11.46 17.10 -3.00
CA PRO A 47 12.17 17.47 -4.23
C PRO A 47 11.25 18.03 -5.32
N VAL A 48 9.95 17.68 -5.30
CA VAL A 48 8.95 18.13 -6.27
C VAL A 48 7.61 18.28 -5.58
N ARG A 49 6.69 19.09 -6.12
CA ARG A 49 5.37 19.22 -5.52
C ARG A 49 4.61 17.89 -5.59
N ILE A 50 4.29 17.30 -4.44
CA ILE A 50 3.47 16.08 -4.32
C ILE A 50 2.28 16.40 -3.40
N SER A 51 1.06 16.19 -3.91
CA SER A 51 -0.19 16.53 -3.24
C SER A 51 -0.23 17.96 -2.66
N SER A 52 -0.44 18.15 -1.35
CA SER A 52 -0.39 19.47 -0.70
C SER A 52 1.01 20.03 -0.46
N LEU A 53 2.03 19.17 -0.45
CA LEU A 53 3.40 19.57 -0.12
C LEU A 53 4.01 20.38 -1.25
N THR A 54 4.48 21.59 -0.93
CA THR A 54 5.19 22.42 -1.89
C THR A 54 6.68 22.06 -1.95
N HIS A 55 7.31 22.36 -3.08
CA HIS A 55 8.72 22.07 -3.29
C HIS A 55 9.58 22.71 -2.18
N GLY A 56 10.39 21.91 -1.50
CA GLY A 56 11.31 22.35 -0.45
C GLY A 56 10.73 22.38 0.97
N GLU A 57 9.48 21.96 1.16
CA GLU A 57 8.91 21.69 2.48
C GLU A 57 9.51 20.42 3.11
N PRO A 58 9.49 20.28 4.45
CA PRO A 58 9.86 19.02 5.10
C PRO A 58 8.96 17.88 4.62
N LEU A 59 9.57 16.73 4.32
CA LEU A 59 8.81 15.52 4.00
C LEU A 59 7.84 15.17 5.14
N ARG A 60 6.60 14.88 4.77
CA ARG A 60 5.62 14.29 5.69
C ARG A 60 5.74 12.77 5.66
N PRO A 61 5.19 12.07 6.67
CA PRO A 61 5.12 10.61 6.63
C PRO A 61 4.48 10.16 5.32
N SER A 62 5.08 9.17 4.68
CA SER A 62 4.77 8.75 3.31
C SER A 62 3.29 8.42 3.08
N ILE A 63 2.66 7.80 4.07
CA ILE A 63 1.25 7.42 4.03
C ILE A 63 0.30 8.63 4.02
N TYR A 64 0.73 9.79 4.54
CA TYR A 64 -0.09 11.00 4.55
C TYR A 64 -0.51 11.41 3.14
N SER A 65 0.41 11.37 2.17
CA SER A 65 0.12 11.74 0.78
C SER A 65 -0.92 10.80 0.15
N ILE A 66 -0.85 9.50 0.48
CA ILE A 66 -1.84 8.51 0.00
C ILE A 66 -3.22 8.78 0.62
N ILE A 67 -3.28 8.98 1.94
CA ILE A 67 -4.54 9.26 2.64
C ILE A 67 -5.14 10.57 2.14
N GLU A 68 -4.31 11.60 1.96
CA GLU A 68 -4.73 12.89 1.42
C GLU A 68 -5.37 12.71 0.05
N ASP A 69 -4.71 12.02 -0.88
CA ASP A 69 -5.24 11.85 -2.22
C ASP A 69 -6.53 11.02 -2.20
N VAL A 70 -6.57 9.91 -1.45
CA VAL A 70 -7.78 9.07 -1.36
C VAL A 70 -8.92 9.79 -0.66
N ALA A 71 -8.71 10.40 0.51
CA ALA A 71 -9.79 11.01 1.28
C ALA A 71 -10.24 12.37 0.71
N ALA A 72 -9.30 13.19 0.22
CA ALA A 72 -9.64 14.51 -0.31
C ALA A 72 -10.21 14.43 -1.74
N VAL A 73 -9.67 13.56 -2.60
CA VAL A 73 -10.12 13.42 -4.00
C VAL A 73 -11.24 12.39 -4.11
N ASP A 74 -10.98 11.14 -3.75
CA ASP A 74 -11.97 10.05 -3.93
C ASP A 74 -13.07 10.08 -2.87
N GLY A 75 -12.73 10.46 -1.63
CA GLY A 75 -13.65 10.60 -0.51
C GLY A 75 -14.43 11.92 -0.49
N SER A 76 -14.19 12.82 -1.47
CA SER A 76 -14.81 14.15 -1.54
C SER A 76 -14.58 15.05 -0.30
N GLY A 77 -13.55 14.78 0.50
CA GLY A 77 -13.23 15.54 1.71
C GLY A 77 -12.69 16.96 1.45
N GLY A 78 -12.22 17.23 0.24
CA GLY A 78 -11.81 18.58 -0.19
C GLY A 78 -10.72 19.20 0.70
N THR A 79 -10.73 20.53 0.83
CA THR A 79 -9.75 21.27 1.65
C THR A 79 -9.92 21.06 3.15
N ALA A 80 -11.14 20.76 3.61
CA ALA A 80 -11.44 20.56 5.02
C ALA A 80 -10.67 19.39 5.64
N PHE A 81 -10.48 18.30 4.88
CA PHE A 81 -9.66 17.16 5.29
C PHE A 81 -8.17 17.55 5.44
N ARG A 82 -7.68 18.44 4.58
CA ARG A 82 -6.26 18.87 4.54
C ARG A 82 -5.88 19.71 5.77
N GLU A 83 -6.84 20.37 6.41
CA GLU A 83 -6.63 21.20 7.60
C GLU A 83 -6.70 20.40 8.91
N HIS A 84 -7.35 19.24 8.92
CA HIS A 84 -7.64 18.45 10.13
C HIS A 84 -7.02 17.04 10.12
N ALA A 85 -6.34 16.64 9.05
CA ALA A 85 -5.74 15.31 8.95
C ALA A 85 -4.66 15.12 10.04
N ALA A 86 -4.88 14.14 10.92
CA ALA A 86 -3.94 13.76 11.95
C ALA A 86 -2.64 13.22 11.31
N PRO A 87 -1.48 13.40 11.96
CA PRO A 87 -0.23 12.83 11.46
C PRO A 87 -0.33 11.31 11.46
N ALA A 88 -0.33 10.72 10.26
CA ALA A 88 -0.22 9.29 10.09
C ALA A 88 1.25 8.85 10.24
N ASP A 89 1.48 7.69 10.83
CA ASP A 89 2.79 7.22 11.28
C ASP A 89 3.44 6.21 10.31
N ALA A 90 4.77 6.11 10.37
CA ALA A 90 5.60 5.18 9.60
C ALA A 90 5.28 3.68 9.83
N VAL A 91 4.35 3.37 10.75
CA VAL A 91 3.88 2.02 11.03
C VAL A 91 3.27 1.38 9.78
N TRP A 92 2.64 2.18 8.91
CA TRP A 92 2.04 1.71 7.67
C TRP A 92 3.02 0.99 6.74
N ALA A 93 4.22 1.54 6.55
CA ALA A 93 5.25 0.93 5.69
C ALA A 93 5.66 -0.46 6.21
N ILE A 94 5.93 -0.56 7.51
CA ILE A 94 6.37 -1.80 8.16
C ILE A 94 5.26 -2.85 8.10
N VAL A 95 4.04 -2.49 8.47
CA VAL A 95 2.92 -3.44 8.52
C VAL A 95 2.55 -3.90 7.10
N ALA A 96 2.64 -3.04 6.09
CA ALA A 96 2.45 -3.44 4.69
C ALA A 96 3.47 -4.51 4.27
N LEU A 97 4.76 -4.32 4.58
CA LEU A 97 5.80 -5.30 4.27
C LEU A 97 5.60 -6.63 5.00
N VAL A 98 5.19 -6.57 6.28
CA VAL A 98 4.88 -7.77 7.08
C VAL A 98 3.69 -8.54 6.48
N VAL A 99 2.60 -7.84 6.13
CA VAL A 99 1.41 -8.52 5.58
C VAL A 99 1.69 -9.08 4.19
N ALA A 100 2.48 -8.38 3.37
CA ALA A 100 2.90 -8.87 2.07
C ALA A 100 3.75 -10.14 2.20
N ALA A 101 4.78 -10.12 3.04
CA ALA A 101 5.65 -11.26 3.28
C ALA A 101 4.89 -12.46 3.85
N ALA A 102 3.99 -12.23 4.82
CA ALA A 102 3.16 -13.28 5.40
C ALA A 102 2.20 -13.88 4.36
N THR A 103 1.53 -13.05 3.56
CA THR A 103 0.63 -13.51 2.50
C THR A 103 1.40 -14.32 1.46
N THR A 104 2.57 -13.85 1.03
CA THR A 104 3.46 -14.59 0.13
C THR A 104 3.84 -15.96 0.70
N ALA A 105 4.27 -16.02 1.97
CA ALA A 105 4.61 -17.28 2.62
C ALA A 105 3.42 -18.25 2.65
N ILE A 106 2.21 -17.76 2.95
CA ILE A 106 0.97 -18.55 2.89
C ILE A 106 0.73 -19.08 1.48
N VAL A 107 0.82 -18.21 0.46
CA VAL A 107 0.59 -18.55 -0.94
C VAL A 107 1.50 -19.67 -1.42
N PHE A 108 2.70 -19.85 -0.85
CA PHE A 108 3.62 -20.93 -1.22
C PHE A 108 3.55 -22.18 -0.32
N THR A 109 2.91 -22.11 0.84
CA THR A 109 2.87 -23.22 1.81
C THR A 109 1.55 -23.99 1.84
N VAL A 110 0.43 -23.36 1.45
CA VAL A 110 -0.90 -24.00 1.48
C VAL A 110 -1.28 -24.65 0.14
N GLN A 111 -2.40 -25.40 0.15
CA GLN A 111 -2.98 -25.99 -1.06
C GLN A 111 -3.43 -24.93 -2.08
N LYS A 112 -3.44 -25.27 -3.38
CA LYS A 112 -3.58 -24.31 -4.48
C LYS A 112 -4.83 -23.42 -4.40
N ASP A 113 -5.99 -24.02 -4.14
CA ASP A 113 -7.25 -23.28 -4.15
C ASP A 113 -7.35 -22.35 -2.93
N VAL A 114 -6.87 -22.80 -1.78
CA VAL A 114 -6.77 -21.97 -0.57
C VAL A 114 -5.75 -20.85 -0.76
N ALA A 115 -4.62 -21.12 -1.42
CA ALA A 115 -3.62 -20.09 -1.72
C ALA A 115 -4.22 -18.97 -2.57
N TYR A 116 -5.05 -19.32 -3.56
CA TYR A 116 -5.74 -18.34 -4.39
C TYR A 116 -6.69 -17.48 -3.54
N VAL A 117 -7.55 -18.07 -2.73
CA VAL A 117 -8.49 -17.30 -1.89
C VAL A 117 -7.74 -16.40 -0.91
N LEU A 118 -6.79 -16.94 -0.16
CA LEU A 118 -6.09 -16.20 0.89
C LEU A 118 -5.17 -15.11 0.32
N GLY A 119 -4.52 -15.36 -0.83
CA GLY A 119 -3.66 -14.40 -1.51
C GLY A 119 -4.39 -13.11 -1.90
N TRP A 120 -5.69 -13.20 -2.18
CA TRP A 120 -6.55 -12.05 -2.47
C TRP A 120 -7.19 -11.47 -1.22
N VAL A 121 -7.76 -12.30 -0.34
CA VAL A 121 -8.56 -11.83 0.79
C VAL A 121 -7.72 -11.14 1.87
N ILE A 122 -6.56 -11.71 2.24
CA ILE A 122 -5.76 -11.21 3.38
C ILE A 122 -5.31 -9.75 3.16
N PRO A 123 -4.69 -9.38 2.02
CA PRO A 123 -4.24 -8.01 1.83
C PRO A 123 -5.39 -7.00 1.75
N PHE A 124 -6.52 -7.35 1.13
CA PHE A 124 -7.68 -6.46 1.08
C PHE A 124 -8.36 -6.30 2.43
N ALA A 125 -8.49 -7.37 3.20
CA ALA A 125 -9.02 -7.30 4.56
C ALA A 125 -8.14 -6.40 5.44
N TRP A 126 -6.82 -6.56 5.35
CA TRP A 126 -5.85 -5.69 6.01
C TRP A 126 -6.03 -4.22 5.61
N ALA A 127 -6.05 -3.92 4.31
CA ALA A 127 -6.22 -2.56 3.80
C ALA A 127 -7.55 -1.93 4.27
N GLY A 128 -8.64 -2.70 4.26
CA GLY A 128 -9.96 -2.25 4.73
C GLY A 128 -9.99 -1.91 6.22
N VAL A 129 -9.35 -2.73 7.07
CA VAL A 129 -9.24 -2.45 8.51
C VAL A 129 -8.47 -1.16 8.75
N TRP A 130 -7.32 -1.00 8.08
CA TRP A 130 -6.48 0.17 8.25
C TRP A 130 -7.08 1.46 7.69
N ALA A 131 -7.79 1.38 6.57
CA ALA A 131 -8.57 2.50 6.06
C ALA A 131 -9.63 2.94 7.08
N ALA A 132 -10.34 1.99 7.70
CA ALA A 132 -11.38 2.30 8.69
C ALA A 132 -10.84 2.87 10.01
N THR A 133 -9.59 2.57 10.38
CA THR A 133 -8.95 3.15 11.57
C THR A 133 -8.40 4.54 11.31
N THR A 134 -7.91 4.80 10.10
CA THR A 134 -7.17 6.02 9.76
C THR A 134 -8.05 7.12 9.15
N ALA A 135 -9.21 6.76 8.58
CA ALA A 135 -10.17 7.72 8.02
C ALA A 135 -11.16 8.30 9.04
N LYS A 136 -10.83 8.28 10.35
CA LYS A 136 -11.64 8.85 11.43
C LYS A 136 -10.96 10.08 12.01
#